data_AF-A0A1I3L8Q0-F1
#
_entry.id   AF-A0A1I3L8Q0-F1
#
_cell.length_a   1.000
_cell.length_b   1.000
_cell.length_c   1.000
_cell.angle_alpha   90.00
_cell.angle_beta   90.00
_cell.angle_gamma   90.00
#
_symmetry.space_group_name_H-M   'P 1'
#
loop_
_entity.id
_entity.type
_entity.pdbx_description
1 polymer ?
#
loop_
_entity_poly.entity_id
_entity_poly.type
_entity_poly.pdbx_seq_one_letter_code
_entity_poly.pdbx_strand_id
1 'polypeptide(L)' 'MLEMSDAKRFDDLPEKTQKFLAGLRPDEVDTLNDGIRLVRSIATVGNFIKWLIVGILGLAVGVVMFGESVGKILKWFKV' A
#
# COMPACT_ATOMS: atom_id res chain seq x y z
N MET A 1 -36.02 24.37 0.56
CA MET A 1 -35.52 24.01 -0.80
C MET A 1 -34.00 23.90 -0.65
N LEU A 2 -33.37 22.74 -0.45
CA LEU A 2 -33.60 21.38 -0.94
C LEU A 2 -33.45 20.35 0.20
N GLU A 3 -34.57 19.81 0.67
CA GLU A 3 -34.63 18.60 1.52
C GLU A 3 -34.74 17.35 0.62
N MET A 4 -33.96 17.34 -0.48
CA MET A 4 -34.14 16.41 -1.61
C MET A 4 -32.86 15.70 -2.07
N SER A 5 -31.72 15.81 -1.38
CA SER A 5 -30.45 15.29 -1.94
C SER A 5 -29.99 13.93 -1.41
N ASP A 6 -30.40 13.48 -0.22
CA ASP A 6 -29.83 12.25 0.35
C ASP A 6 -30.61 10.99 -0.02
N ALA A 7 -31.95 11.01 0.06
CA ALA A 7 -32.77 9.86 -0.30
C ALA A 7 -32.62 9.48 -1.79
N LYS A 8 -32.63 10.48 -2.69
CA LYS A 8 -32.41 10.27 -4.13
C LYS A 8 -31.04 9.63 -4.42
N ARG A 9 -30.01 10.03 -3.67
CA ARG A 9 -28.65 9.52 -3.84
C ARG A 9 -28.49 8.08 -3.33
N PHE A 10 -29.35 7.64 -2.40
CA PHE A 10 -29.40 6.24 -1.98
C PHE A 10 -30.08 5.37 -3.02
N ASP A 11 -31.20 5.83 -3.59
CA ASP A 11 -31.94 5.11 -4.63
C ASP A 11 -31.13 4.95 -5.93
N ASP A 12 -30.19 5.84 -6.20
CA ASP A 12 -29.26 5.77 -7.34
C ASP A 12 -28.10 4.77 -7.14
N LEU A 13 -27.94 4.18 -5.94
CA LEU A 13 -26.90 3.20 -5.69
C LEU A 13 -27.24 1.84 -6.31
N PRO A 14 -26.24 1.03 -6.71
CA PRO A 14 -26.45 -0.35 -7.11
C PRO A 14 -27.19 -1.14 -6.01
N GLU A 15 -28.13 -2.01 -6.39
CA GLU A 15 -28.96 -2.77 -5.43
C GLU A 15 -28.14 -3.50 -4.35
N LYS A 16 -26.96 -4.03 -4.72
CA LYS A 16 -26.05 -4.69 -3.78
C LYS A 16 -25.54 -3.74 -2.70
N THR A 17 -25.21 -2.51 -3.07
CA THR A 17 -24.71 -1.47 -2.15
C THR A 17 -25.83 -0.97 -1.27
N GLN A 18 -27.05 -0.77 -1.80
CA GLN A 18 -28.21 -0.40 -0.98
C GLN A 18 -28.51 -1.45 0.08
N LYS A 19 -28.59 -2.74 -0.31
CA LYS A 19 -28.85 -3.85 0.63
C LYS A 19 -27.76 -3.97 1.69
N PHE A 20 -26.51 -3.74 1.30
CA PHE A 20 -25.39 -3.72 2.24
C PHE A 20 -25.53 -2.57 3.25
N LEU A 21 -25.75 -1.33 2.80
CA LEU A 21 -25.90 -0.16 3.67
C LEU A 21 -27.15 -0.23 4.56
N ALA A 22 -28.26 -0.74 4.04
CA ALA A 22 -29.51 -0.92 4.79
C ALA A 22 -29.41 -1.99 5.89
N GLY A 23 -28.44 -2.91 5.77
CA GLY A 23 -28.21 -3.97 6.76
C GLY A 23 -27.17 -3.63 7.83
N LEU A 24 -26.46 -2.50 7.70
CA LEU A 24 -25.40 -2.14 8.64
C LEU A 24 -26.00 -1.59 9.94
N ARG A 25 -25.58 -2.18 11.06
CA ARG A 25 -25.79 -1.58 12.38
C ARG A 25 -24.77 -0.45 12.61
N PRO A 26 -25.08 0.53 13.48
CA PRO A 26 -24.20 1.69 13.69
C PRO A 26 -22.76 1.32 14.07
N ASP A 27 -22.57 0.26 14.87
CA ASP A 27 -21.26 -0.26 15.29
C ASP A 27 -20.47 -0.91 14.14
N GLU A 28 -21.17 -1.48 13.16
CA GLU A 28 -20.56 -2.08 11.97
C GLU A 28 -20.06 -0.98 11.01
N VAL A 29 -20.74 0.17 10.95
CA VAL A 29 -20.31 1.34 10.18
C VAL A 29 -18.98 1.90 10.70
N ASP A 30 -18.86 2.05 12.02
CA ASP A 30 -17.64 2.54 12.66
C ASP A 30 -16.45 1.59 12.40
N THR A 31 -16.69 0.28 12.56
CA THR A 31 -15.68 -0.75 12.28
C THR A 31 -15.24 -0.74 10.81
N LEU A 32 -16.18 -0.52 9.87
CA LEU A 32 -15.87 -0.44 8.44
C LEU A 32 -14.97 0.78 8.13
N ASN A 33 -15.27 1.93 8.72
CA ASN A 33 -14.47 3.15 8.56
C ASN A 33 -13.05 2.97 9.08
N ASP A 34 -12.90 2.36 10.26
CA ASP A 34 -11.60 2.04 10.83
C ASP A 34 -10.82 1.05 9.95
N GLY A 35 -11.50 0.03 9.42
CA GLY A 35 -10.93 -0.93 8.47
C GLY A 35 -10.40 -0.28 7.19
N ILE A 36 -11.18 0.65 6.59
CA ILE A 36 -10.75 1.39 5.40
C ILE A 36 -9.51 2.23 5.69
N ARG A 37 -9.47 2.90 6.85
CA ARG A 37 -8.32 3.71 7.26
C ARG A 37 -7.06 2.86 7.48
N LEU A 38 -7.23 1.68 8.07
CA LEU A 38 -6.15 0.72 8.28
C LEU A 38 -5.58 0.21 6.96
N VAL A 39 -6.44 -0.25 6.04
CA VAL A 39 -6.01 -0.75 4.72
C VAL A 39 -5.29 0.35 3.95
N ARG A 40 -5.78 1.60 3.98
CA ARG A 40 -5.12 2.72 3.31
C ARG A 40 -3.72 2.97 3.88
N SER A 41 -3.56 2.85 5.20
CA SER A 41 -2.26 3.00 5.88
C SER A 41 -1.30 1.87 5.52
N ILE A 42 -1.78 0.63 5.52
CA ILE A 42 -0.99 -0.56 5.13
C ILE A 42 -0.56 -0.48 3.66
N ALA A 43 -1.45 -0.04 2.77
CA ALA A 43 -1.14 0.11 1.35
C ALA A 43 0.03 1.09 1.13
N THR A 44 0.09 2.18 1.90
CA THR A 44 1.21 3.14 1.83
C THR A 44 2.52 2.53 2.34
N VAL A 45 2.49 1.85 3.49
CA VAL A 45 3.69 1.23 4.09
C VAL A 45 4.19 0.06 3.23
N GLY A 46 3.30 -0.72 2.63
CA GLY A 46 3.67 -1.88 1.81
C GLY A 46 4.54 -1.51 0.61
N ASN A 47 4.24 -0.40 -0.07
CA ASN A 47 5.09 0.09 -1.16
C ASN A 47 6.49 0.51 -0.68
N PHE A 48 6.57 1.18 0.47
CA PHE A 48 7.85 1.56 1.08
C PHE A 48 8.70 0.32 1.46
N ILE A 49 8.10 -0.66 2.12
CA ILE A 49 8.78 -1.91 2.52
C ILE A 49 9.28 -2.67 1.29
N LYS A 50 8.50 -2.74 0.21
CA LYS A 50 8.93 -3.34 -1.06
C LYS A 50 10.23 -2.70 -1.56
N TRP A 51 10.29 -1.37 -1.61
CA TRP A 51 11.49 -0.66 -2.07
C TRP A 51 12.66 -0.76 -1.11
N LEU A 52 12.42 -0.81 0.20
CA LEU A 52 13.47 -1.09 1.19
C LEU A 52 14.13 -2.45 0.96
N ILE A 53 13.33 -3.50 0.75
CA ILE A 53 13.86 -4.86 0.50
C ILE A 53 14.69 -4.87 -0.78
N VAL A 54 14.18 -4.28 -1.87
CA VAL A 54 14.92 -4.16 -3.14
C VAL A 54 16.22 -3.38 -2.93
N GLY A 55 16.20 -2.30 -2.15
CA GLY A 55 17.39 -1.51 -1.82
C GLY A 55 18.44 -2.32 -1.06
N ILE A 56 18.05 -3.08 -0.04
CA ILE A 56 18.96 -3.93 0.74
C ILE A 56 19.58 -5.02 -0.14
N LEU A 57 18.78 -5.72 -0.95
CA LEU A 57 19.26 -6.75 -1.87
C LEU A 57 20.21 -6.16 -2.92
N GLY A 58 19.85 -5.01 -3.48
CA GLY A 58 20.69 -4.29 -4.44
C GLY A 58 22.03 -3.85 -3.82
N LEU A 59 22.02 -3.36 -2.58
CA LEU A 59 23.23 -3.01 -1.84
C LEU A 59 24.12 -4.23 -1.58
N ALA A 60 23.53 -5.34 -1.12
CA ALA A 60 24.28 -6.55 -0.83
C ALA A 60 24.99 -7.08 -2.08
N VAL A 61 24.26 -7.21 -3.19
CA VAL A 61 24.84 -7.64 -4.48
C VAL A 61 25.85 -6.62 -4.98
N GLY A 62 25.54 -5.33 -4.91
CA GLY A 62 26.42 -4.24 -5.33
C GLY A 62 27.76 -4.24 -4.61
N VAL A 63 27.76 -4.39 -3.28
CA VAL A 63 28.99 -4.44 -2.47
C VAL A 63 29.85 -5.64 -2.82
N VAL A 64 29.24 -6.82 -2.97
CA VAL A 64 29.97 -8.05 -3.34
C VAL A 64 30.65 -7.88 -4.71
N MET A 65 29.90 -7.46 -5.74
CA MET A 65 30.45 -7.25 -7.09
C MET A 65 31.49 -6.13 -7.13
N PHE A 66 31.31 -5.07 -6.34
CA PHE A 66 32.27 -3.98 -6.24
C PHE A 66 33.58 -4.46 -5.62
N GLY A 67 33.53 -5.26 -4.55
CA GLY A 67 34.71 -5.86 -3.93
C GLY A 67 35.50 -6.74 -4.89
N GLU A 68 34.83 -7.58 -5.69
CA GLU A 68 35.47 -8.39 -6.71
C GLU A 68 36.15 -7.53 -7.79
N SER A 69 35.49 -6.47 -8.24
CA SER A 69 35.99 -5.54 -9.26
C SER A 69 37.23 -4.78 -8.76
N VAL A 70 37.17 -4.23 -7.54
CA VAL A 70 38.32 -3.55 -6.90
C VAL A 70 39.46 -4.54 -6.68
N GLY A 71 39.18 -5.76 -6.21
CA GLY A 71 40.19 -6.80 -6.02
C GLY A 71 40.90 -7.19 -7.32
N LYS A 72 40.17 -7.25 -8.44
CA LYS A 72 40.75 -7.46 -9.77
C LYS A 72 41.70 -6.30 -10.15
N ILE A 73 41.27 -5.05 -9.97
CA ILE A 73 42.10 -3.88 -10.27
C ILE A 73 43.38 -3.87 -9.42
N LEU A 74 43.28 -4.12 -8.11
CA LEU A 74 44.43 -4.16 -7.21
C LEU A 74 45.41 -5.30 -7.56
N LYS A 75 44.93 -6.44 -8.06
CA LYS A 75 45.78 -7.52 -8.58
C LYS A 75 46.63 -7.08 -9.77
N TRP A 76 46.10 -6.23 -10.66
CA TRP A 76 46.87 -5.71 -11.81
C TRP A 76 47.99 -4.76 -11.37
N PHE A 77 47.78 -4.00 -10.29
CA PHE A 77 48.82 -3.13 -9.72
C PHE A 77 49.84 -3.88 -8.85
N LYS A 78 49.54 -5.13 -8.47
CA LYS A 78 50.43 -6.02 -7.74
C LYS A 78 51.16 -6.98 -8.69
N VAL A 79 51.57 -6.46 -9.85
CA VAL A 79 52.62 -7.01 -10.71
C VAL A 79 53.98 -6.64 -10.14
#